data_AF-A0A7K5W7S0-F1
#
_entry.id   AF-A0A7K5W7S0-F1
#
_cell.length_a   1.000
_cell.length_b   1.000
_cell.length_c   1.000
_cell.angle_alpha   90.00
_cell.angle_beta   90.00
_cell.angle_gamma   90.00
#
_symmetry.space_group_name_H-M   'P 1'
#
loop_
_entity.id
_entity.type
_entity.pdbx_description
1 polymer ?
#
loop_
_entity_poly.entity_id
_entity_poly.type
_entity_poly.pdbx_seq_one_letter_code
_entity_poly.pdbx_strand_id
1 'polypeptide(L)'
;VDLKWRFSLLIFILAYALTWLFFGLIWWVIAYSRGDLEHLGDHTWTPCVNNLNGFVSAFLFSIETETTIGYGHRVITDTCPEGIVLLLLQAILGSMVNAFMVGCMFVKISQPNKRAETLVFSSHAVVSLRDDRLCLMFRVGDLRDSHIVEASIRAKLIQSKQTQEGEFIPLDQTDLSVGFETGDDRLFLVSPLIISHEIDERSPFWDVSRGQLERDDFEIVVILEGMVEATGMTCQARSSHLADEVLWG
;
A
#
# COMPACT_ATOMS: atom_id res chain seq x y z
N VAL A 1 -1.05 -6.70 0.47
CA VAL A 1 -0.02 -5.68 0.13
C VAL A 1 0.20 -4.70 1.29
N ASP A 2 -0.80 -4.47 2.13
CA ASP A 2 -0.81 -3.43 3.18
C ASP A 2 -0.03 -3.76 4.47
N LEU A 3 0.54 -4.97 4.55
CA LEU A 3 1.42 -5.36 5.66
C LEU A 3 2.65 -4.46 5.74
N LYS A 4 3.20 -4.24 6.94
CA LYS A 4 4.48 -3.54 7.09
C LYS A 4 5.59 -4.29 6.35
N TRP A 5 6.58 -3.56 5.82
CA TRP A 5 7.70 -4.10 5.02
C TRP A 5 8.37 -5.33 5.67
N ARG A 6 8.61 -5.30 6.98
CA ARG A 6 9.18 -6.43 7.73
C ARG A 6 8.38 -7.73 7.58
N PHE A 7 7.06 -7.65 7.57
CA PHE A 7 6.19 -8.81 7.44
C PHE A 7 6.07 -9.25 5.99
N SER A 8 6.04 -8.31 5.05
CA SER A 8 6.05 -8.64 3.61
C SER A 8 7.32 -9.39 3.22
N LEU A 9 8.50 -8.95 3.69
CA LEU A 9 9.76 -9.64 3.45
C LEU A 9 9.82 -11.00 4.15
N LEU A 10 9.32 -11.09 5.38
CA LEU A 10 9.23 -12.37 6.09
C LEU A 10 8.36 -13.38 5.34
N ILE A 11 7.16 -12.97 4.88
CA ILE A 11 6.26 -13.83 4.10
C ILE A 11 6.90 -14.25 2.77
N PHE A 12 7.60 -13.33 2.10
CA PHE A 12 8.33 -13.63 0.87
C PHE A 12 9.38 -14.74 1.10
N ILE A 13 10.25 -14.56 2.10
CA ILE A 13 11.29 -15.55 2.43
C ILE A 13 10.65 -16.89 2.84
N LEU A 14 9.62 -16.85 3.69
CA LEU A 14 8.94 -18.06 4.15
C LEU A 14 8.25 -18.79 3.00
N ALA A 15 7.63 -18.10 2.06
CA ALA A 15 6.94 -18.74 0.95
C ALA A 15 7.91 -19.56 0.08
N TYR A 16 9.03 -18.97 -0.34
CA TYR A 16 10.06 -19.71 -1.10
C TYR A 16 10.71 -20.82 -0.26
N ALA A 17 11.04 -20.55 1.01
CA ALA A 17 11.62 -21.58 1.86
C ALA A 17 10.68 -22.79 2.05
N LEU A 18 9.38 -22.54 2.22
CA LEU A 18 8.38 -23.59 2.38
C LEU A 18 8.13 -24.36 1.08
N THR A 19 8.11 -23.71 -0.09
CA THR A 19 7.99 -24.43 -1.37
C THR A 19 9.20 -25.31 -1.63
N TRP A 20 10.41 -24.79 -1.41
CA TRP A 20 11.65 -25.57 -1.57
C TRP A 20 11.74 -26.73 -0.59
N LEU A 21 11.32 -26.55 0.66
CA LEU A 21 11.28 -27.63 1.65
C LEU A 21 10.22 -28.69 1.30
N PHE A 22 9.04 -28.25 0.85
CA PHE A 22 7.95 -29.14 0.45
C PHE A 22 8.36 -30.01 -0.74
N PHE A 23 8.83 -29.42 -1.83
CA PHE A 23 9.28 -30.18 -3.00
C PHE A 23 10.53 -30.99 -2.71
N GLY A 24 11.49 -30.46 -1.93
CA GLY A 24 12.67 -31.20 -1.49
C GLY A 24 12.31 -32.45 -0.68
N LEU A 25 11.28 -32.38 0.17
CA LEU A 25 10.76 -33.54 0.89
C LEU A 25 10.13 -34.56 -0.07
N ILE A 26 9.34 -34.14 -1.05
CA ILE A 26 8.73 -35.05 -2.02
C ILE A 26 9.82 -35.74 -2.86
N TRP A 27 10.82 -35.01 -3.34
CA TRP A 27 11.96 -35.59 -4.06
C TRP A 27 12.70 -36.63 -3.23
N TRP A 28 12.93 -36.33 -1.95
CA TRP A 28 13.55 -37.28 -1.04
C TRP A 28 12.68 -38.52 -0.78
N VAL A 29 11.36 -38.35 -0.64
CA VAL A 29 10.42 -39.46 -0.48
C VAL A 29 10.37 -40.34 -1.73
N ILE A 30 10.39 -39.77 -2.94
CA ILE A 30 10.47 -40.54 -4.18
C ILE A 30 11.75 -41.36 -4.21
N ALA A 31 12.91 -40.73 -3.97
CA ALA A 31 14.20 -41.41 -3.94
C ALA A 31 14.24 -42.52 -2.87
N TYR A 32 13.67 -42.28 -1.69
CA TYR A 32 13.56 -43.28 -0.63
C TYR A 32 12.64 -44.44 -1.02
N SER A 33 11.44 -44.15 -1.53
CA SER A 33 10.45 -45.17 -1.89
C SER A 33 10.89 -46.07 -3.05
N ARG A 34 11.72 -45.56 -3.97
CA ARG A 34 12.31 -46.32 -5.07
C ARG A 34 13.54 -47.14 -4.66
N GLY A 35 14.09 -46.93 -3.46
CA GLY A 35 15.35 -47.55 -3.04
C GLY A 35 16.60 -46.91 -3.66
N ASP A 36 16.50 -45.71 -4.24
CA ASP A 36 17.64 -45.00 -4.84
C ASP A 36 18.73 -44.69 -3.81
N LEU A 37 18.33 -44.48 -2.54
CA LEU A 37 19.24 -44.20 -1.43
C LEU A 37 19.95 -45.46 -0.91
N GLU A 38 19.44 -46.66 -1.19
CA GLU A 38 20.04 -47.93 -0.76
C GLU A 38 21.11 -48.41 -1.74
N HIS A 39 20.96 -48.07 -3.03
CA HIS A 39 21.87 -48.44 -4.11
C HIS A 39 22.91 -47.35 -4.42
N LEU A 40 23.24 -46.50 -3.44
CA LEU A 40 24.25 -45.46 -3.59
C LEU A 40 25.62 -46.07 -3.94
N GLY A 41 26.09 -45.84 -5.16
CA GLY A 41 27.36 -46.35 -5.67
C GLY A 41 27.26 -47.65 -6.47
N ASP A 42 26.05 -48.20 -6.66
CA ASP A 42 25.83 -49.29 -7.60
C ASP A 42 25.86 -48.77 -9.05
N HIS A 43 26.79 -49.27 -9.86
CA HIS A 43 26.92 -48.87 -11.26
C HIS A 43 25.81 -49.45 -12.17
N THR A 44 25.03 -50.40 -11.68
CA THR A 44 23.95 -51.03 -12.44
C THR A 44 22.59 -50.38 -12.21
N TRP A 45 22.45 -49.60 -11.13
CA TRP A 45 21.24 -48.87 -10.79
C TRP A 45 21.29 -47.42 -11.28
N THR A 46 20.23 -46.98 -11.95
CA THR A 46 20.08 -45.59 -12.40
C THR A 46 19.01 -44.88 -11.56
N PRO A 47 19.40 -43.99 -10.63
CA PRO A 47 18.45 -43.33 -9.74
C PRO A 47 17.57 -42.35 -10.51
N CYS A 48 16.44 -41.97 -9.90
CA CYS A 48 15.54 -40.96 -10.48
C CYS A 48 16.23 -39.61 -10.67
N VAL A 49 17.07 -39.23 -9.71
CA VAL A 49 17.92 -38.03 -9.77
C VAL A 49 19.35 -38.42 -9.41
N ASN A 50 20.29 -38.13 -10.30
CA ASN A 50 21.70 -38.40 -10.07
C ASN A 50 22.25 -37.55 -8.90
N ASN A 51 23.17 -38.12 -8.12
CA ASN A 51 23.86 -37.45 -7.01
C ASN A 51 22.92 -36.93 -5.89
N LEU A 52 21.82 -37.64 -5.64
CA LEU A 52 20.91 -37.40 -4.52
C LEU A 52 21.27 -38.35 -3.36
N ASN A 53 22.19 -37.91 -2.51
CA ASN A 53 22.78 -38.71 -1.42
C ASN A 53 21.95 -38.70 -0.12
N GLY A 54 20.96 -37.83 -0.01
CA GLY A 54 20.12 -37.65 1.17
C GLY A 54 19.19 -36.43 1.08
N PHE A 55 18.59 -36.04 2.20
CA PHE A 55 17.60 -34.94 2.22
C PHE A 55 18.20 -33.60 1.80
N VAL A 56 19.40 -33.26 2.25
CA VAL A 56 20.05 -31.97 1.91
C VAL A 56 20.30 -31.86 0.40
N SER A 57 20.71 -32.95 -0.26
CA SER A 57 20.85 -32.96 -1.72
C SER A 57 19.53 -32.88 -2.46
N ALA A 58 18.45 -33.45 -1.90
CA ALA A 58 17.10 -33.31 -2.47
C ALA A 58 16.58 -31.88 -2.33
N PHE A 59 16.85 -31.22 -1.20
CA PHE A 59 16.54 -29.81 -0.97
C PHE A 59 17.30 -28.90 -1.95
N LEU A 60 18.61 -29.14 -2.15
CA LEU A 60 19.39 -28.43 -3.15
C LEU A 60 18.84 -28.64 -4.57
N PHE A 61 18.51 -29.88 -4.95
CA PHE A 61 17.88 -30.16 -6.23
C PHE A 61 16.54 -29.43 -6.40
N SER A 62 15.73 -29.37 -5.35
CA SER A 62 14.47 -28.63 -5.35
C SER A 62 14.68 -27.14 -5.63
N ILE A 63 15.69 -26.52 -5.01
CA ILE A 63 16.04 -25.12 -5.29
C ILE A 63 16.52 -24.98 -6.74
N GLU A 64 17.48 -25.81 -7.16
CA GLU A 64 18.06 -25.79 -8.51
C GLU A 64 16.98 -25.87 -9.60
N THR A 65 15.95 -26.68 -9.34
CA THR A 65 14.81 -26.91 -10.24
C THR A 65 13.82 -25.75 -10.22
N GLU A 66 13.33 -25.33 -9.04
CA GLU A 66 12.30 -24.30 -8.92
C GLU A 66 12.79 -22.91 -9.34
N THR A 67 14.04 -22.59 -9.01
CA THR A 67 14.69 -21.33 -9.40
C THR A 67 15.28 -21.38 -10.80
N THR A 68 15.23 -22.53 -11.47
CA THR A 68 15.76 -22.77 -12.82
C THR A 68 17.26 -22.50 -12.97
N ILE A 69 18.03 -22.61 -11.88
CA ILE A 69 19.49 -22.50 -11.91
C ILE A 69 20.11 -23.74 -12.57
N GLY A 70 19.65 -24.94 -12.16
CA GLY A 70 20.04 -26.22 -12.76
C GLY A 70 21.55 -26.41 -12.96
N TYR A 71 22.34 -26.52 -11.89
CA TYR A 71 23.81 -26.63 -11.98
C TYR A 71 24.30 -27.85 -12.79
N GLY A 72 23.44 -28.84 -13.04
CA GLY A 72 23.75 -30.02 -13.86
C GLY A 72 24.54 -31.10 -13.12
N HIS A 73 24.87 -30.90 -11.84
CA HIS A 73 25.41 -31.97 -10.99
C HIS A 73 24.30 -32.94 -10.55
N ARG A 74 23.07 -32.44 -10.39
CA ARG A 74 21.88 -33.23 -10.05
C ARG A 74 20.96 -33.19 -11.25
N VAL A 75 20.77 -34.34 -11.89
CA VAL A 75 20.06 -34.44 -13.17
C VAL A 75 19.03 -35.55 -13.06
N ILE A 76 17.80 -35.23 -13.48
CA ILE A 76 16.71 -36.19 -13.58
C ILE A 76 16.97 -37.17 -14.72
N THR A 77 16.61 -38.44 -14.53
CA THR A 77 16.72 -39.50 -15.55
C THR A 77 15.33 -39.91 -16.04
N ASP A 78 15.29 -40.72 -17.11
CA ASP A 78 14.08 -41.26 -17.72
C ASP A 78 13.51 -42.50 -17.00
N THR A 79 14.13 -42.94 -15.90
CA THR A 79 13.83 -44.20 -15.22
C THR A 79 12.61 -44.11 -14.30
N CYS A 80 12.16 -42.90 -13.95
CA CYS A 80 11.09 -42.62 -13.00
C CYS A 80 10.00 -41.72 -13.61
N PRO A 81 8.84 -42.25 -14.05
CA PRO A 81 7.74 -41.42 -14.53
C PRO A 81 7.19 -40.47 -13.45
N GLU A 82 7.20 -40.90 -12.18
CA GLU A 82 6.78 -40.07 -11.04
C GLU A 82 7.65 -38.83 -10.85
N GLY A 83 8.97 -38.93 -11.12
CA GLY A 83 9.88 -37.79 -11.07
C GLY A 83 9.58 -36.78 -12.17
N ILE A 84 9.27 -37.25 -13.38
CA ILE A 84 8.90 -36.38 -14.51
C ILE A 84 7.60 -35.62 -14.21
N VAL A 85 6.59 -36.30 -13.66
CA VAL A 85 5.33 -35.66 -13.26
C VAL A 85 5.57 -34.63 -12.14
N LEU A 86 6.40 -34.96 -11.15
CA LEU A 86 6.75 -34.02 -10.08
C LEU A 86 7.50 -32.80 -10.61
N LEU A 87 8.45 -32.98 -11.53
CA LEU A 87 9.19 -31.90 -12.17
C LEU A 87 8.23 -30.94 -12.91
N LEU A 88 7.29 -31.47 -13.68
CA LEU A 88 6.28 -30.67 -14.37
C LEU A 88 5.40 -29.89 -13.39
N LEU A 89 4.93 -30.55 -12.34
CA LEU A 89 4.10 -29.92 -11.31
C LEU A 89 4.87 -28.82 -10.57
N GLN A 90 6.13 -29.08 -10.22
CA GLN A 90 7.01 -28.13 -9.54
C GLN A 90 7.30 -26.91 -10.41
N ALA A 91 7.56 -27.11 -11.72
CA ALA A 91 7.78 -25.99 -12.63
C ALA A 91 6.54 -25.09 -12.75
N ILE A 92 5.35 -25.68 -12.87
CA ILE A 92 4.09 -24.92 -12.96
C ILE A 92 3.83 -24.18 -11.65
N LEU A 93 3.82 -24.88 -10.51
CA LEU A 93 3.52 -24.26 -9.22
C LEU A 93 4.59 -23.23 -8.80
N GLY A 94 5.87 -23.52 -9.06
CA GLY A 94 6.98 -22.59 -8.84
C GLY A 94 6.79 -21.29 -9.63
N SER A 95 6.41 -21.39 -10.91
CA SER A 95 6.13 -20.21 -11.74
C SER A 95 4.94 -19.39 -11.19
N MET A 96 3.88 -20.05 -10.70
CA MET A 96 2.72 -19.38 -10.12
C MET A 96 3.07 -18.65 -8.81
N VAL A 97 3.80 -19.31 -7.90
CA VAL A 97 4.25 -18.70 -6.64
C VAL A 97 5.17 -17.51 -6.92
N ASN A 98 6.11 -17.67 -7.85
CA ASN A 98 7.01 -16.60 -8.24
C ASN A 98 6.26 -15.39 -8.81
N ALA A 99 5.34 -15.61 -9.75
CA ALA A 99 4.53 -14.53 -10.33
C ALA A 99 3.69 -13.80 -9.26
N PHE A 100 3.09 -14.56 -8.34
CA PHE A 100 2.30 -13.97 -7.24
C PHE A 100 3.16 -13.13 -6.29
N MET A 101 4.32 -13.65 -5.86
CA MET A 101 5.21 -12.97 -4.92
C MET A 101 5.84 -11.72 -5.52
N VAL A 102 6.35 -11.81 -6.75
CA VAL A 102 6.89 -10.66 -7.49
C VAL A 102 5.80 -9.63 -7.75
N GLY A 103 4.60 -10.05 -8.16
CA GLY A 103 3.46 -9.16 -8.37
C GLY A 103 3.07 -8.41 -7.09
N CYS A 104 2.99 -9.10 -5.96
CA CYS A 104 2.72 -8.48 -4.67
C CYS A 104 3.79 -7.45 -4.27
N MET A 105 5.07 -7.76 -4.50
CA MET A 105 6.17 -6.84 -4.24
C MET A 105 6.15 -5.63 -5.17
N PHE A 106 5.87 -5.82 -6.46
CA PHE A 106 5.72 -4.74 -7.42
C PHE A 106 4.62 -3.76 -7.01
N VAL A 107 3.41 -4.27 -6.70
CA VAL A 107 2.31 -3.41 -6.22
C VAL A 107 2.73 -2.66 -4.96
N LYS A 108 3.40 -3.33 -4.01
CA LYS A 108 3.85 -2.70 -2.76
C LYS A 108 4.86 -1.57 -2.96
N ILE A 109 5.79 -1.73 -3.91
CA ILE A 109 6.79 -0.71 -4.25
C ILE A 109 6.13 0.47 -4.95
N SER A 110 5.20 0.17 -5.86
CA SER A 110 4.53 1.19 -6.66
C SER A 110 3.53 2.02 -5.84
N GLN A 111 3.01 1.52 -4.72
CA GLN A 111 2.01 2.21 -3.89
C GLN A 111 2.37 3.69 -3.63
N PRO A 112 1.45 4.64 -3.90
CA PRO A 112 1.72 6.07 -3.84
C PRO A 112 1.74 6.63 -2.42
N ASN A 113 1.68 5.80 -1.37
CA ASN A 113 1.60 6.25 0.02
C ASN A 113 2.79 7.15 0.42
N LYS A 114 3.96 6.97 -0.19
CA LYS A 114 5.12 7.86 0.01
C LYS A 114 4.96 9.26 -0.60
N ARG A 115 4.04 9.44 -1.54
CA ARG A 115 3.75 10.75 -2.15
C ARG A 115 2.87 11.61 -1.24
N ALA A 116 1.97 11.02 -0.45
CA ALA A 116 1.22 11.75 0.55
C ALA A 116 2.15 12.42 1.59
N GLU A 117 3.32 11.84 1.86
CA GLU A 117 4.32 12.41 2.78
C GLU A 117 4.98 13.70 2.24
N THR A 118 4.94 13.96 0.93
CA THR A 118 5.50 15.19 0.33
C THR A 118 4.46 16.27 0.09
N LEU A 119 3.18 15.96 0.31
CA LEU A 119 2.08 16.91 0.30
C LEU A 119 1.91 17.44 1.72
N VAL A 120 2.23 18.72 1.89
CA VAL A 120 2.25 19.37 3.19
C VAL A 120 1.11 20.36 3.33
N PHE A 121 0.55 20.42 4.53
CA PHE A 121 -0.46 21.39 4.93
C PHE A 121 0.16 22.36 5.94
N SER A 122 -0.36 23.59 6.02
CA SER A 122 0.01 24.50 7.11
C SER A 122 -0.34 23.87 8.45
N SER A 123 0.43 24.17 9.50
CA SER A 123 0.12 23.69 10.85
C SER A 123 -1.10 24.38 11.45
N HIS A 124 -1.42 25.59 10.99
CA HIS A 124 -2.55 26.37 11.47
C HIS A 124 -3.46 26.74 10.31
N ALA A 125 -4.75 26.85 10.59
CA ALA A 125 -5.69 27.59 9.76
C ALA A 125 -5.86 29.00 10.35
N VAL A 126 -6.21 29.97 9.52
CA VAL A 126 -6.40 31.36 9.94
C VAL A 126 -7.75 31.88 9.47
N VAL A 127 -8.40 32.66 10.31
CA VAL A 127 -9.64 33.37 9.99
C VAL A 127 -9.34 34.85 9.94
N SER A 128 -9.46 35.45 8.76
CA SER A 128 -9.25 36.89 8.58
C SER A 128 -10.10 37.45 7.45
N LEU A 129 -10.17 38.79 7.38
CA LEU A 129 -10.89 39.49 6.33
C LEU A 129 -10.07 39.49 5.03
N ARG A 130 -10.73 39.10 3.94
CA ARG A 130 -10.20 39.17 2.58
C ARG A 130 -11.28 39.76 1.68
N ASP A 131 -10.98 40.93 1.10
CA ASP A 131 -11.93 41.69 0.27
C ASP A 131 -13.29 41.90 0.96
N ASP A 132 -13.25 42.35 2.22
CA ASP A 132 -14.41 42.58 3.11
C ASP A 132 -15.26 41.34 3.43
N ARG A 133 -14.75 40.14 3.15
CA ARG A 133 -15.39 38.87 3.51
C ARG A 133 -14.55 38.11 4.52
N LEU A 134 -15.20 37.49 5.50
CA LEU A 134 -14.52 36.68 6.48
C LEU A 134 -14.20 35.31 5.86
N CYS A 135 -12.93 34.92 5.88
CA CYS A 135 -12.47 33.70 5.22
C CYS A 135 -11.66 32.84 6.18
N LEU A 136 -11.96 31.54 6.21
CA LEU A 136 -11.12 30.51 6.83
C LEU A 136 -10.12 29.99 5.79
N MET A 137 -8.84 30.09 6.10
CA MET A 137 -7.75 29.83 5.18
C MET A 137 -6.72 28.87 5.74
N PHE A 138 -6.26 27.94 4.91
CA PHE A 138 -5.12 27.06 5.20
C PHE A 138 -4.25 26.94 3.95
N ARG A 139 -2.97 26.62 4.13
CA ARG A 139 -2.02 26.50 3.02
C ARG A 139 -1.75 25.05 2.71
N VAL A 140 -1.62 24.74 1.43
CA VAL A 140 -1.20 23.43 0.93
C VAL A 140 -0.01 23.60 -0.01
N GLY A 141 0.89 22.62 -0.05
CA GLY A 141 2.05 22.64 -0.93
C GLY A 141 2.52 21.24 -1.30
N ASP A 142 3.17 21.13 -2.47
CA ASP A 142 3.96 19.95 -2.87
C ASP A 142 5.44 20.29 -2.74
N LEU A 143 6.20 19.45 -2.04
CA LEU A 143 7.64 19.61 -1.86
C LEU A 143 8.45 19.10 -3.07
N ARG A 144 7.81 18.48 -4.06
CA ARG A 144 8.47 17.92 -5.25
C ARG A 144 8.19 18.76 -6.49
N ASP A 145 9.13 18.72 -7.44
CA ASP A 145 8.97 19.37 -8.75
C ASP A 145 7.94 18.67 -9.65
N SER A 146 7.78 17.35 -9.49
CA SER A 146 6.84 16.53 -10.24
C SER A 146 5.39 16.75 -9.78
N HIS A 147 4.46 16.87 -10.72
CA HIS A 147 3.12 17.37 -10.44
C HIS A 147 2.16 16.32 -9.85
N ILE A 148 1.12 16.82 -9.18
CA ILE A 148 -0.11 16.06 -8.88
C ILE A 148 -1.13 16.40 -9.96
N VAL A 149 -1.47 15.40 -10.78
CA VAL A 149 -2.41 15.54 -11.89
C VAL A 149 -3.84 15.44 -11.36
N GLU A 150 -4.75 16.28 -11.86
CA GLU A 150 -6.14 16.37 -11.35
C GLU A 150 -6.20 16.56 -9.83
N ALA A 151 -5.34 17.44 -9.31
CA ALA A 151 -5.36 17.79 -7.89
C ALA A 151 -6.70 18.43 -7.53
N SER A 152 -7.35 17.94 -6.47
CA SER A 152 -8.60 18.46 -5.95
C SER A 152 -8.55 18.52 -4.42
N ILE A 153 -9.07 19.60 -3.85
CA ILE A 153 -9.11 19.81 -2.39
C ILE A 153 -10.55 19.74 -1.89
N ARG A 154 -10.74 19.10 -0.75
CA ARG A 154 -12.01 19.06 -0.03
C ARG A 154 -11.77 19.29 1.46
N ALA A 155 -12.72 19.90 2.14
CA ALA A 155 -12.66 20.12 3.58
C ALA A 155 -13.98 19.70 4.22
N LYS A 156 -13.90 19.04 5.38
CA LYS A 156 -15.05 18.61 6.17
C LYS A 156 -14.93 19.15 7.58
N LEU A 157 -16.01 19.75 8.06
CA LEU A 157 -16.19 20.05 9.47
C LEU A 157 -16.73 18.80 10.16
N ILE A 158 -16.06 18.38 11.23
CA ILE A 158 -16.46 17.29 12.10
C ILE A 158 -16.78 17.87 13.47
N GLN A 159 -18.04 17.73 13.89
CA GLN A 159 -18.48 18.14 15.22
C GLN A 159 -19.64 17.27 15.70
N SER A 160 -19.80 17.13 17.02
CA SER A 160 -20.99 16.47 17.56
C SER A 160 -22.23 17.35 17.37
N LYS A 161 -23.35 16.73 17.01
CA LYS A 161 -24.63 17.44 16.82
C LYS A 161 -25.77 16.67 17.48
N GLN A 162 -26.75 17.40 18.00
CA GLN A 162 -28.03 16.83 18.37
C GLN A 162 -29.13 17.38 17.45
N THR A 163 -29.95 16.51 16.88
CA THR A 163 -31.07 16.92 16.03
C THR A 163 -32.23 17.46 16.87
N GLN A 164 -33.18 18.14 16.23
CA GLN A 164 -34.37 18.67 16.92
C GLN A 164 -35.25 17.54 17.47
N GLU A 165 -35.21 16.38 16.84
CA GLU A 165 -35.91 15.15 17.23
C GLU A 165 -35.22 14.45 18.41
N GLY A 166 -34.03 14.92 18.83
CA GLY A 166 -33.28 14.42 19.98
C GLY A 166 -32.22 13.36 19.65
N GLU A 167 -31.98 13.05 18.38
CA GLU A 167 -30.92 12.12 17.96
C GLU A 167 -29.54 12.75 18.15
N PHE A 168 -28.63 12.04 18.82
CA PHE A 168 -27.24 12.48 19.00
C PHE A 168 -26.34 11.83 17.95
N ILE A 169 -25.66 12.66 17.17
CA ILE A 169 -24.70 12.27 16.13
C ILE A 169 -23.29 12.63 16.63
N PRO A 170 -22.45 11.65 17.01
CA PRO A 170 -21.16 11.93 17.64
C PRO A 170 -20.15 12.68 16.75
N LEU A 171 -20.09 12.35 15.47
CA LEU A 171 -19.13 12.93 14.51
C LEU A 171 -19.87 13.29 13.22
N ASP A 172 -20.75 14.29 13.32
CA ASP A 172 -21.48 14.78 12.15
C ASP A 172 -20.50 15.44 11.18
N GLN A 173 -20.58 15.08 9.90
CA GLN A 173 -19.63 15.54 8.88
C GLN A 173 -20.35 16.48 7.92
N THR A 174 -20.00 17.77 7.97
CA THR A 174 -20.53 18.78 7.07
C THR A 174 -19.43 19.23 6.11
N ASP A 175 -19.75 19.32 4.82
CA ASP A 175 -18.78 19.75 3.80
C ASP A 175 -18.56 21.27 3.87
N LEU A 176 -17.30 21.71 3.79
CA LEU A 176 -16.93 23.13 3.73
C LEU A 176 -16.62 23.51 2.28
N SER A 177 -17.33 24.52 1.76
CA SER A 177 -17.14 24.98 0.38
C SER A 177 -15.78 25.66 0.18
N VAL A 178 -14.87 25.00 -0.53
CA VAL A 178 -13.52 25.50 -0.87
C VAL A 178 -13.34 25.75 -2.37
N GLY A 179 -14.44 26.02 -3.08
CA GLY A 179 -14.44 26.28 -4.53
C GLY A 179 -15.16 25.25 -5.39
N PHE A 180 -16.00 24.37 -4.81
CA PHE A 180 -16.71 23.32 -5.55
C PHE A 180 -17.67 23.87 -6.62
N GLU A 181 -18.39 24.95 -6.33
CA GLU A 181 -19.37 25.53 -7.28
C GLU A 181 -18.70 26.19 -8.50
N THR A 182 -17.52 26.79 -8.31
CA THR A 182 -16.74 27.46 -9.37
C THR A 182 -15.75 26.52 -10.06
N GLY A 183 -15.45 25.38 -9.43
CA GLY A 183 -14.41 24.46 -9.84
C GLY A 183 -12.99 24.93 -9.49
N ASP A 184 -12.86 25.89 -8.56
CA ASP A 184 -11.59 26.38 -7.99
C ASP A 184 -11.00 25.39 -6.97
N ASP A 185 -11.78 24.39 -6.56
CA ASP A 185 -11.32 23.24 -5.78
C ASP A 185 -10.33 22.36 -6.56
N ARG A 186 -10.31 22.47 -7.90
CA ARG A 186 -9.34 21.82 -8.79
C ARG A 186 -8.07 22.65 -8.85
N LEU A 187 -7.02 22.15 -8.22
CA LEU A 187 -5.78 22.89 -8.00
C LEU A 187 -4.78 22.71 -9.15
N PHE A 188 -4.13 23.81 -9.51
CA PHE A 188 -2.84 23.79 -10.21
C PHE A 188 -1.72 24.02 -9.19
N LEU A 189 -1.34 22.95 -8.47
CA LEU A 189 -0.44 23.01 -7.32
C LEU A 189 1.04 22.91 -7.74
N VAL A 190 1.65 24.04 -8.09
CA VAL A 190 3.10 24.15 -8.37
C VAL A 190 3.83 24.87 -7.23
N SER A 191 3.31 26.02 -6.83
CA SER A 191 3.72 26.74 -5.62
C SER A 191 2.70 26.53 -4.51
N PRO A 192 3.06 26.75 -3.23
CA PRO A 192 2.11 26.64 -2.14
C PRO A 192 0.90 27.57 -2.35
N LEU A 193 -0.30 27.01 -2.26
CA LEU A 193 -1.57 27.71 -2.45
C LEU A 193 -2.27 27.91 -1.11
N ILE A 194 -2.89 29.07 -0.94
CA ILE A 194 -3.79 29.32 0.20
C ILE A 194 -5.19 28.96 -0.26
N ILE A 195 -5.75 27.92 0.35
CA ILE A 195 -7.13 27.49 0.15
C ILE A 195 -8.00 28.35 1.05
N SER A 196 -9.09 28.88 0.50
CA SER A 196 -9.97 29.85 1.17
C SER A 196 -11.40 29.32 1.15
N HIS A 197 -11.96 29.14 2.34
CA HIS A 197 -13.39 28.96 2.54
C HIS A 197 -13.99 30.31 2.93
N GLU A 198 -14.88 30.84 2.09
CA GLU A 198 -15.65 32.04 2.43
C GLU A 198 -16.71 31.67 3.47
N ILE A 199 -16.77 32.42 4.57
CA ILE A 199 -17.79 32.25 5.61
C ILE A 199 -19.02 33.06 5.18
N ASP A 200 -19.88 32.43 4.40
CA ASP A 200 -21.18 32.95 3.93
C ASP A 200 -22.35 32.40 4.76
N GLU A 201 -23.59 32.76 4.41
CA GLU A 201 -24.81 32.29 5.09
C GLU A 201 -25.00 30.77 5.08
N ARG A 202 -24.29 30.05 4.20
CA ARG A 202 -24.33 28.58 4.11
C ARG A 202 -23.21 27.93 4.92
N SER A 203 -22.21 28.71 5.35
CA SER A 203 -21.11 28.23 6.15
C SER A 203 -21.56 27.83 7.55
N PRO A 204 -21.10 26.68 8.08
CA PRO A 204 -21.29 26.32 9.48
C PRO A 204 -20.72 27.36 10.46
N PHE A 205 -19.79 28.21 10.00
CA PHE A 205 -19.14 29.24 10.81
C PHE A 205 -19.85 30.60 10.76
N TRP A 206 -21.00 30.73 10.08
CA TRP A 206 -21.71 32.00 9.88
C TRP A 206 -22.07 32.71 11.19
N ASP A 207 -22.63 31.96 12.15
CA ASP A 207 -23.08 32.50 13.44
C ASP A 207 -21.99 32.41 14.54
N VAL A 208 -20.77 32.02 14.18
CA VAL A 208 -19.69 31.77 15.15
C VAL A 208 -18.87 33.04 15.36
N SER A 209 -18.90 33.57 16.59
CA SER A 209 -18.02 34.66 16.99
C SER A 209 -16.62 34.17 17.37
N ARG A 210 -15.62 35.07 17.37
CA ARG A 210 -14.25 34.77 17.82
C ARG A 210 -14.19 34.03 19.16
N GLY A 211 -14.97 34.48 20.15
CA GLY A 211 -14.97 33.88 21.48
C GLY A 211 -15.72 32.55 21.58
N GLN A 212 -16.57 32.24 20.61
CA GLN A 212 -17.20 30.91 20.47
C GLN A 212 -16.28 29.95 19.75
N LEU A 213 -15.59 30.38 18.70
CA LEU A 213 -14.67 29.52 17.95
C LEU A 213 -13.59 28.90 18.85
N GLU A 214 -13.04 29.67 19.80
CA GLU A 214 -12.05 29.18 20.78
C GLU A 214 -12.63 28.21 21.83
N ARG A 215 -13.96 28.13 21.97
CA ARG A 215 -14.65 27.28 22.96
C ARG A 215 -15.37 26.09 22.34
N ASP A 216 -15.62 26.14 21.04
CA ASP A 216 -16.31 25.10 20.31
C ASP A 216 -15.40 23.88 20.14
N ASP A 217 -16.00 22.69 20.20
CA ASP A 217 -15.30 21.42 19.99
C ASP A 217 -15.58 20.92 18.57
N PHE A 218 -14.67 21.26 17.66
CA PHE A 218 -14.75 20.87 16.26
C PHE A 218 -13.37 20.54 15.69
N GLU A 219 -13.37 19.75 14.61
CA GLU A 219 -12.20 19.41 13.83
C GLU A 219 -12.48 19.68 12.35
N ILE A 220 -11.60 20.43 11.69
CA ILE A 220 -11.65 20.63 10.23
C ILE A 220 -10.69 19.63 9.59
N VAL A 221 -11.21 18.62 8.92
CA VAL A 221 -10.41 17.65 8.16
C VAL A 221 -10.25 18.14 6.73
N VAL A 222 -9.01 18.32 6.30
CA VAL A 222 -8.66 18.73 4.93
C VAL A 222 -8.12 17.53 4.17
N ILE A 223 -8.58 17.36 2.93
CA ILE A 223 -8.31 16.20 2.09
C ILE A 223 -7.87 16.69 0.71
N LEU A 224 -6.62 16.42 0.35
CA LEU A 224 -6.08 16.66 -0.99
C LEU A 224 -6.02 15.34 -1.74
N GLU A 225 -6.65 15.28 -2.90
CA GLU A 225 -6.66 14.13 -3.79
C GLU A 225 -6.04 14.48 -5.14
N GLY A 226 -5.42 13.50 -5.78
CA GLY A 226 -4.95 13.62 -7.15
C GLY A 226 -4.11 12.45 -7.59
N MET A 227 -3.69 12.43 -8.85
CA MET A 227 -2.90 11.35 -9.43
C MET A 227 -1.41 11.66 -9.44
N VAL A 228 -0.59 10.67 -9.09
CA VAL A 228 0.87 10.78 -9.17
C VAL A 228 1.31 10.64 -10.62
N GLU A 229 1.90 11.69 -11.18
CA GLU A 229 2.33 11.79 -12.59
C GLU A 229 3.06 10.53 -13.12
N ALA A 230 4.01 10.00 -12.36
CA ALA A 230 4.83 8.86 -12.80
C ALA A 230 4.10 7.50 -12.80
N THR A 231 3.04 7.33 -12.00
CA THR A 231 2.38 6.02 -11.81
C THR A 231 0.93 5.99 -12.28
N GLY A 232 0.30 7.15 -12.46
CA GLY A 232 -1.13 7.26 -12.76
C GLY A 232 -2.05 6.81 -11.62
N MET A 233 -1.50 6.46 -10.45
CA MET A 233 -2.31 6.06 -9.29
C MET A 233 -2.78 7.28 -8.51
N THR A 234 -4.02 7.21 -8.03
CA THR A 234 -4.59 8.22 -7.13
C THR A 234 -3.92 8.14 -5.75
N CYS A 235 -3.65 9.31 -5.19
CA CYS A 235 -3.14 9.51 -3.84
C CYS A 235 -4.08 10.45 -3.09
N GLN A 236 -4.13 10.28 -1.78
CA GLN A 236 -4.93 11.12 -0.88
C GLN A 236 -4.06 11.50 0.31
N ALA A 237 -3.83 12.79 0.48
CA ALA A 237 -3.18 13.37 1.66
C ALA A 237 -4.24 14.01 2.56
N ARG A 238 -4.09 13.83 3.86
CA ARG A 238 -5.06 14.31 4.85
C ARG A 238 -4.32 15.03 5.97
N SER A 239 -4.90 16.11 6.46
CA SER A 239 -4.52 16.78 7.69
C SER A 239 -5.80 17.21 8.41
N SER A 240 -5.67 17.65 9.64
CA SER A 240 -6.77 18.30 10.34
C SER A 240 -6.30 19.56 11.06
N HIS A 241 -7.28 20.39 11.40
CA HIS A 241 -7.14 21.56 12.25
C HIS A 241 -8.17 21.45 13.38
N LEU A 242 -7.68 21.34 14.60
CA LEU A 242 -8.50 21.45 15.81
C LEU A 242 -8.86 22.92 16.08
N ALA A 243 -9.84 23.17 16.95
CA ALA A 243 -10.29 24.52 17.28
C ALA A 243 -9.16 25.45 17.77
N ASP A 244 -8.18 24.92 18.52
CA ASP A 244 -7.00 25.66 19.00
C ASP A 244 -5.93 25.92 17.92
N GLU A 245 -5.99 25.17 16.80
CA GLU A 245 -5.13 25.35 15.63
C GLU A 245 -5.72 26.34 14.60
N VAL A 246 -6.95 26.83 14.84
CA VAL A 246 -7.60 27.88 14.03
C VAL A 246 -7.41 29.24 14.68
N LEU A 247 -6.54 30.07 14.09
CA LEU A 247 -6.17 31.38 14.62
C LEU A 247 -7.08 32.48 14.06
N TRP A 248 -7.66 33.32 14.92
CA TRP A 248 -8.51 34.44 14.50
C TRP A 248 -7.75 35.79 14.52
N GLY A 249 -7.72 36.47 13.36
CA GLY A 249 -7.10 37.79 13.17
C GLY A 249 -5.68 37.74 12.66
#